data_AF-A0A193FV62-F1
#
_entry.id   AF-A0A193FV62-F1
#
_cell.length_a   1.000
_cell.length_b   1.000
_cell.length_c   1.000
_cell.angle_alpha   90.00
_cell.angle_beta   90.00
_cell.angle_gamma   90.00
#
_symmetry.space_group_name_H-M   'P 1'
#
loop_
_entity.id
_entity.type
_entity.pdbx_description
1 polymer ?
#
loop_
_entity_poly.entity_id
_entity_poly.type
_entity_poly.pdbx_seq_one_letter_code
_entity_poly.pdbx_strand_id
1 'polypeptide(L)'
;MTTAELARAWLTAKAEEAKAAANRQSIEAQIINVLGAKQEGSQTHDVEGFKVTITGKLSYKADVPQLIALCDKVPENLRPLKTETKLDETGAKYLRANEPGTWALIAPAITVTPAKTALSIKEA
;
A
#
# COMPACT_ATOMS: atom_id res chain seq x y z
N MET A 1 -26.35 -21.31 -7.78
CA MET A 1 -26.05 -20.72 -6.46
C MET A 1 -26.91 -19.49 -6.25
N THR A 2 -27.61 -19.38 -5.13
CA THR A 2 -28.32 -18.18 -4.69
C THR A 2 -27.33 -17.11 -4.21
N THR A 3 -27.77 -15.86 -4.06
CA THR A 3 -26.92 -14.79 -3.51
C THR A 3 -26.42 -15.09 -2.10
N ALA A 4 -27.25 -15.76 -1.28
CA ALA A 4 -26.84 -16.22 0.05
C ALA A 4 -25.77 -17.33 -0.02
N GLU A 5 -25.89 -18.26 -0.97
CA GLU A 5 -24.87 -19.30 -1.20
C GLU A 5 -23.56 -18.70 -1.71
N LEU A 6 -23.64 -17.72 -2.61
CA LEU A 6 -22.45 -16.98 -3.08
C LEU A 6 -21.79 -16.19 -1.95
N ALA A 7 -22.58 -15.57 -1.07
CA ALA A 7 -22.04 -14.85 0.08
C ALA A 7 -21.30 -15.77 1.05
N ARG A 8 -21.86 -16.95 1.35
CA ARG A 8 -21.20 -17.97 2.18
C ARG A 8 -19.94 -18.51 1.51
N ALA A 9 -20.02 -18.88 0.23
CA ALA A 9 -18.86 -19.37 -0.51
C ALA A 9 -17.72 -18.33 -0.54
N TRP A 10 -18.07 -17.05 -0.72
CA TRP A 10 -17.10 -15.95 -0.68
C TRP A 10 -16.43 -15.81 0.70
N LEU A 11 -17.21 -15.89 1.79
CA LEU A 11 -16.66 -15.84 3.16
C LEU A 11 -15.72 -17.01 3.43
N THR A 12 -16.09 -18.22 3.03
CA THR A 12 -15.24 -19.41 3.12
C THR A 12 -13.93 -19.21 2.36
N ALA A 13 -14.00 -18.79 1.09
CA ALA A 13 -12.81 -18.56 0.27
C ALA A 13 -11.89 -17.50 0.88
N LYS A 14 -12.45 -16.42 1.45
CA LYS A 14 -11.67 -15.39 2.15
C LYS A 14 -10.98 -15.94 3.40
N ALA A 15 -11.64 -16.82 4.16
CA ALA A 15 -11.04 -17.45 5.32
C ALA A 15 -9.90 -18.42 4.93
N GLU A 16 -10.08 -19.18 3.85
CA GLU A 16 -9.06 -20.07 3.29
C GLU A 16 -7.84 -19.29 2.80
N GLU A 17 -8.06 -18.18 2.10
CA GLU A 17 -6.99 -17.28 1.66
C GLU A 17 -6.18 -16.75 2.85
N ALA A 18 -6.86 -16.30 3.91
CA ALA A 18 -6.21 -15.83 5.13
C ALA A 18 -5.37 -16.93 5.79
N LYS A 19 -5.90 -18.15 5.87
CA LYS A 19 -5.17 -19.32 6.41
C LYS A 19 -3.95 -19.67 5.58
N ALA A 20 -4.08 -19.70 4.25
CA ALA A 20 -2.98 -19.99 3.34
C ALA A 20 -1.87 -18.92 3.43
N ALA A 21 -2.26 -17.64 3.50
CA ALA A 21 -1.33 -16.53 3.69
C ALA A 21 -0.56 -16.63 5.01
N ALA A 22 -1.26 -16.94 6.11
CA ALA A 22 -0.64 -17.12 7.43
C ALA A 22 0.35 -18.29 7.45
N ASN A 23 -0.02 -19.42 6.83
CA ASN A 23 0.87 -20.58 6.73
C ASN A 23 2.14 -20.26 5.93
N ARG A 24 2.00 -19.59 4.77
CA ARG A 24 3.16 -19.15 3.97
C ARG A 24 4.09 -18.24 4.78
N GLN A 25 3.55 -17.24 5.48
CA GLN A 25 4.35 -16.32 6.30
C GLN A 25 5.08 -17.04 7.45
N SER A 26 4.45 -18.04 8.07
CA SER A 26 5.08 -18.87 9.10
C SER A 26 6.28 -19.65 8.54
N ILE A 27 6.12 -20.25 7.35
CA ILE A 27 7.22 -20.96 6.67
C ILE A 27 8.34 -20.00 6.29
N GLU A 28 8.01 -18.82 5.77
CA GLU A 28 9.00 -17.77 5.45
C GLU A 28 9.82 -17.37 6.68
N ALA A 29 9.16 -17.16 7.82
CA ALA A 29 9.85 -16.85 9.08
C ALA A 29 10.81 -17.98 9.50
N GLN A 30 10.40 -19.24 9.35
CA GLN A 30 11.26 -20.39 9.64
C GLN A 30 12.47 -20.45 8.70
N ILE A 31 12.28 -20.23 7.40
CA ILE A 31 13.37 -20.18 6.41
C ILE A 31 14.37 -19.07 6.75
N ILE A 32 13.87 -17.86 7.07
CA ILE A 32 14.72 -16.72 7.45
C ILE A 32 15.49 -17.03 8.74
N ASN A 33 14.86 -17.68 9.71
CA ASN A 33 15.51 -18.07 10.96
C ASN A 33 16.65 -19.08 10.75
N VAL A 34 16.50 -20.00 9.78
CA VAL A 34 17.52 -21.01 9.46
C VAL A 34 18.66 -20.43 8.61
N LEU A 35 18.34 -19.67 7.56
CA LEU A 35 19.34 -19.15 6.61
C LEU A 35 19.97 -17.82 7.04
N GLY A 36 19.32 -17.11 7.96
CA GLY A 36 19.68 -15.76 8.37
C GLY A 36 19.26 -14.69 7.36
N ALA A 37 19.35 -13.42 7.79
CA ALA A 37 19.09 -12.28 6.93
C ALA A 37 20.09 -11.15 7.24
N LYS A 38 20.50 -10.42 6.21
CA LYS A 38 21.20 -9.14 6.39
C LYS A 38 20.24 -8.09 6.93
N GLN A 39 20.76 -7.17 7.74
CA GLN A 39 19.99 -6.02 8.21
C GLN A 39 19.55 -5.12 7.03
N GLU A 40 20.43 -4.92 6.05
CA GLU A 40 20.14 -4.22 4.80
C GLU A 40 20.77 -4.94 3.61
N GLY A 41 20.05 -5.00 2.49
CA GLY A 41 20.51 -5.61 1.25
C GLY A 41 20.08 -7.08 1.07
N SER A 42 20.51 -7.68 -0.03
CA SER A 42 20.10 -9.02 -0.44
C SER A 42 21.17 -10.08 -0.16
N GLN A 43 20.72 -11.30 0.12
CA GLN A 43 21.52 -12.48 0.31
C GLN A 43 20.82 -13.68 -0.34
N THR A 44 21.58 -14.45 -1.13
CA THR A 44 21.06 -15.61 -1.86
C THR A 44 21.74 -16.87 -1.35
N HIS A 45 20.94 -17.90 -1.10
CA HIS A 45 21.36 -19.23 -0.69
C HIS A 45 20.91 -20.24 -1.74
N ASP A 46 21.80 -21.12 -2.16
CA ASP A 46 21.45 -22.29 -2.96
C ASP A 46 21.14 -23.45 -2.00
N VAL A 47 19.90 -23.94 -2.01
CA VAL A 47 19.39 -25.00 -1.13
C VAL A 47 18.73 -26.06 -1.98
N GLU A 48 19.39 -27.22 -2.14
CA GLU A 48 18.85 -28.43 -2.79
C GLU A 48 17.88 -28.20 -3.96
N GLY A 49 18.37 -27.55 -5.02
CA GLY A 49 17.60 -27.29 -6.25
C GLY A 49 16.78 -25.99 -6.23
N PHE A 50 16.77 -25.26 -5.13
CA PHE A 50 16.14 -23.95 -4.99
C PHE A 50 17.18 -22.86 -4.78
N LYS A 51 16.91 -21.69 -5.36
CA LYS A 51 17.63 -20.45 -5.06
C LYS A 51 16.76 -19.59 -4.16
N VAL A 52 17.14 -19.47 -2.90
CA VAL A 52 16.41 -18.71 -1.88
C VAL A 52 17.09 -17.36 -1.69
N THR A 53 16.41 -16.28 -2.03
CA THR A 53 16.93 -14.91 -1.88
C THR A 53 16.17 -14.19 -0.77
N ILE A 54 16.88 -13.79 0.28
CA ILE A 54 16.36 -13.05 1.43
C ILE A 54 16.87 -11.61 1.36
N THR A 55 15.99 -10.63 1.47
CA THR A 55 16.35 -9.20 1.36
C THR A 55 15.91 -8.44 2.60
N GLY A 56 16.88 -7.90 3.34
CA GLY A 56 16.64 -6.96 4.43
C GLY A 56 16.38 -5.56 3.90
N LYS A 57 15.43 -4.84 4.50
CA LYS A 57 15.07 -3.47 4.16
C LYS A 57 15.00 -2.59 5.40
N LEU A 58 15.62 -1.42 5.35
CA LEU A 58 15.42 -0.39 6.36
C LEU A 58 14.21 0.47 6.01
N SER A 59 13.35 0.68 7.00
CA SER A 59 12.19 1.59 6.87
C SER A 59 12.45 2.82 7.73
N TYR A 60 12.47 3.99 7.09
CA TYR A 60 12.66 5.27 7.77
C TYR A 60 11.29 5.88 8.09
N LYS A 61 11.09 6.25 9.35
CA LYS A 61 9.93 7.03 9.80
C LYS A 61 10.45 8.33 10.38
N ALA A 62 9.81 9.44 10.06
CA ALA A 62 10.18 10.75 10.56
C ALA A 62 8.97 11.45 11.19
N ASP A 63 9.23 12.14 12.29
CA ASP A 63 8.37 13.23 12.74
C ASP A 63 8.61 14.41 11.78
N VAL A 64 7.64 14.67 10.90
CA VAL A 64 7.78 15.65 9.83
C VAL A 64 7.94 17.08 10.38
N PRO A 65 7.12 17.55 11.35
CA PRO A 65 7.35 18.83 12.01
C PRO A 65 8.75 18.99 12.61
N GLN A 66 9.23 17.99 13.35
CA GLN A 66 10.57 18.05 13.94
C GLN A 66 11.67 18.02 12.88
N LEU A 67 11.50 17.22 11.82
CA LEU A 67 12.44 17.16 10.71
C LEU A 67 12.55 18.51 9.99
N ILE A 68 11.42 19.18 9.73
CA ILE A 68 11.40 20.53 9.12
C ILE A 68 12.18 21.52 9.97
N ALA A 69 11.94 21.55 11.28
CA ALA A 69 12.66 22.44 12.20
C ALA A 69 14.18 22.18 12.24
N LEU A 70 14.60 20.92 12.03
CA LEU A 70 16.02 20.56 11.97
C LEU A 70 16.65 20.79 10.59
N CYS A 71 15.85 20.83 9.52
CA CYS A 71 16.33 21.05 8.16
C CYS A 71 16.94 22.44 7.96
N ASP A 72 16.62 23.43 8.80
CA ASP A 72 17.27 24.75 8.79
C ASP A 72 18.79 24.66 9.05
N LYS A 73 19.24 23.61 9.75
CA LYS A 73 20.65 23.33 10.04
C LYS A 73 21.34 22.49 8.96
N VAL A 74 20.60 22.02 7.97
CA VAL A 74 21.09 21.16 6.88
C VAL A 74 21.17 22.00 5.59
N PRO A 75 22.26 21.88 4.80
CA PRO A 75 22.35 22.51 3.48
C PRO A 75 21.13 22.18 2.62
N GLU A 76 20.61 23.16 1.89
CA GLU A 76 19.34 23.04 1.17
C GLU A 76 19.30 21.84 0.21
N ASN A 77 20.42 21.55 -0.45
CA ASN A 77 20.59 20.44 -1.38
C ASN A 77 20.65 19.05 -0.73
N LEU A 78 20.75 18.96 0.60
CA LEU A 78 20.84 17.70 1.35
C LEU A 78 19.61 17.45 2.24
N ARG A 79 18.60 18.32 2.20
CA ARG A 79 17.40 18.19 3.02
C ARG A 79 16.54 17.03 2.49
N PRO A 80 16.24 16.01 3.30
CA PRO A 80 15.41 14.88 2.89
C PRO A 80 13.90 15.23 2.96
N LEU A 81 13.51 16.37 2.38
CA LEU A 81 12.13 16.84 2.31
C LEU A 81 11.63 16.73 0.87
N LYS A 82 10.47 16.10 0.69
CA LYS A 82 9.79 16.02 -0.60
C LYS A 82 8.45 16.75 -0.50
N THR A 83 8.29 17.81 -1.29
CA THR A 83 7.00 18.49 -1.48
C THR A 83 6.28 17.88 -2.68
N GLU A 84 4.98 17.62 -2.54
CA GLU A 84 4.17 17.03 -3.61
C GLU A 84 2.82 17.76 -3.68
N THR A 85 2.52 18.37 -4.82
CA THR A 85 1.21 18.95 -5.11
C THR A 85 0.30 17.87 -5.69
N LYS A 86 -0.83 17.61 -5.03
CA LYS A 86 -1.82 16.62 -5.47
C LYS A 86 -3.15 17.27 -5.81
N LEU A 87 -3.91 16.62 -6.68
CA LEU A 87 -5.31 16.97 -6.90
C LEU A 87 -6.08 16.78 -5.59
N ASP A 88 -6.75 17.83 -5.13
CA ASP A 88 -7.74 17.71 -4.08
C ASP A 88 -9.01 17.06 -4.66
N GLU A 89 -9.12 15.74 -4.52
CA GLU A 89 -10.27 15.00 -4.98
C GLU A 89 -11.58 15.45 -4.31
N THR A 90 -11.53 15.89 -3.06
CA THR A 90 -12.71 16.32 -2.31
C THR A 90 -13.19 17.66 -2.86
N GLY A 91 -12.28 18.61 -3.05
CA GLY A 91 -12.57 19.88 -3.72
C GLY A 91 -13.06 19.69 -5.16
N ALA A 92 -12.44 18.81 -5.93
CA ALA A 92 -12.87 18.47 -7.28
C ALA A 92 -14.30 17.88 -7.30
N LYS A 93 -14.62 16.95 -6.39
CA LYS A 93 -15.97 16.39 -6.22
C LYS A 93 -16.99 17.47 -5.84
N TYR A 94 -16.63 18.37 -4.93
CA TYR A 94 -17.48 19.48 -4.51
C TYR A 94 -17.79 20.44 -5.66
N LEU A 95 -16.77 20.88 -6.41
CA LEU A 95 -16.94 21.77 -7.55
C LEU A 95 -17.82 21.15 -8.63
N ARG A 96 -17.62 19.86 -8.92
CA ARG A 96 -18.45 19.13 -9.88
C ARG A 96 -19.94 19.09 -9.48
N ALA A 97 -20.23 19.00 -8.19
CA ALA A 97 -21.60 18.86 -7.69
C ALA A 97 -22.31 20.20 -7.45
N ASN A 98 -21.58 21.23 -6.99
CA ASN A 98 -22.18 22.47 -6.47
C ASN A 98 -21.87 23.71 -7.33
N GLU A 99 -20.75 23.73 -8.06
CA GLU A 99 -20.27 24.91 -8.81
C GLU A 99 -19.92 24.53 -10.27
N PRO A 100 -20.93 24.22 -11.10
CA PRO A 100 -20.71 23.68 -12.44
C PRO A 100 -19.95 24.63 -13.39
N GLY A 101 -20.08 25.95 -13.19
CA GLY A 101 -19.33 26.95 -13.94
C GLY A 101 -17.82 26.88 -13.67
N THR A 102 -17.44 26.81 -12.40
CA THR A 102 -16.05 26.63 -11.98
C THR A 102 -15.52 25.25 -12.37
N TRP A 103 -16.34 24.21 -12.26
CA TRP A 103 -16.00 22.88 -12.73
C TRP A 103 -15.69 22.85 -14.23
N ALA A 104 -16.48 23.52 -15.07
CA ALA A 104 -16.25 23.55 -16.52
C ALA A 104 -14.87 24.12 -16.92
N LEU A 105 -14.33 25.05 -16.13
CA LEU A 105 -12.99 25.61 -16.35
C LEU A 105 -11.87 24.60 -16.07
N ILE A 106 -12.00 23.80 -15.01
CA ILE A 106 -10.97 22.84 -14.59
C ILE A 106 -11.18 21.43 -15.14
N ALA A 107 -12.38 21.11 -15.65
CA ALA A 107 -12.75 19.80 -16.18
C ALA A 107 -11.81 19.27 -17.27
N PRO A 108 -11.29 20.08 -18.22
CA PRO A 108 -10.31 19.59 -19.20
C PRO A 108 -9.01 19.04 -18.59
N ALA A 109 -8.68 19.46 -17.36
CA ALA A 109 -7.49 19.01 -16.65
C ALA A 109 -7.74 17.82 -15.70
N ILE A 110 -8.99 17.34 -15.55
CA ILE A 110 -9.34 16.27 -14.62
C ILE A 110 -9.97 15.10 -15.37
N THR A 111 -9.31 13.94 -15.35
CA THR A 111 -9.88 12.70 -15.87
C THR A 111 -10.72 12.03 -14.78
N VAL A 112 -11.99 11.77 -15.08
CA VAL A 112 -12.88 11.01 -14.21
C VAL A 112 -13.15 9.65 -14.84
N THR A 113 -12.65 8.59 -14.23
CA THR A 113 -12.96 7.20 -14.59
C THR A 113 -13.68 6.50 -13.44
N PRO A 114 -14.66 5.62 -13.74
CA PRO A 114 -15.30 4.82 -12.69
C PRO A 114 -14.27 3.87 -12.07
N ALA A 115 -14.15 3.90 -10.75
CA ALA A 115 -13.32 2.95 -10.01
C ALA A 115 -13.95 1.55 -10.02
N LYS A 116 -13.13 0.52 -9.76
CA LYS A 116 -13.59 -0.86 -9.59
C LYS A 116 -14.67 -0.95 -8.51
N THR A 117 -15.78 -1.61 -8.81
CA THR A 117 -16.84 -1.88 -7.84
C THR A 117 -16.29 -2.68 -6.64
N ALA A 118 -16.52 -2.18 -5.43
CA ALA A 118 -16.12 -2.85 -4.20
C ALA A 118 -17.27 -3.73 -3.67
N LEU A 119 -16.94 -4.95 -3.26
CA LEU A 119 -17.84 -5.89 -2.58
C LEU A 119 -17.34 -6.13 -1.16
N SER A 120 -18.21 -5.95 -0.16
CA SER A 120 -17.93 -6.26 1.24
C SER A 120 -19.09 -7.07 1.80
N ILE A 121 -18.80 -8.29 2.28
CA ILE A 121 -19.78 -9.17 2.91
C ILE A 121 -19.42 -9.29 4.40
N LYS A 122 -20.43 -9.12 5.27
CA LYS A 122 -20.34 -9.31 6.72
C LYS A 122 -21.46 -10.25 7.15
N GLU A 123 -21.19 -11.10 8.14
CA GLU A 123 -22.26 -11.84 8.82
C GLU A 123 -23.08 -10.87 9.67
N ALA A 124 -24.40 -11.08 9.72
CA ALA A 124 -25.34 -10.27 10.48
C ALA A 124 -25.48 -10.79 11.92
#